data_AF-A0A919EBQ1-F1
#
_entry.id   AF-A0A919EBQ1-F1
#
_cell.length_a   1.000
_cell.length_b   1.000
_cell.length_c   1.000
_cell.angle_alpha   90.00
_cell.angle_beta   90.00
_cell.angle_gamma   90.00
#
_symmetry.space_group_name_H-M   'P 1'
#
loop_
_entity.id
_entity.type
_entity.pdbx_description
1 polymer ?
#
loop_
_entity_poly.entity_id
_entity_poly.type
_entity_poly.pdbx_seq_one_letter_code
_entity_poly.pdbx_strand_id
1 'polypeptide(L)' 'MYPWIWRHLPGNAWVKSLIALVLVLAVVYALFQYVFPWAEPLLPFNDVTVDNNGMQAVTP' A
#
# COMPACT_ATOMS: atom_id res chain seq x y z
N MET A 1 1.19 43.51 -7.47
CA MET A 1 1.85 43.25 -6.17
C MET A 1 1.37 41.93 -5.55
N TYR A 2 1.69 40.80 -6.20
CA TYR A 2 1.80 39.45 -5.60
C TYR A 2 3.07 38.67 -6.01
N PRO A 3 4.07 39.20 -6.78
CA PRO A 3 5.17 38.36 -7.26
C PRO A 3 6.25 38.08 -6.20
N TRP A 4 6.16 38.67 -5.01
CA TRP A 4 7.16 38.49 -3.94
C TRP A 4 6.98 37.16 -3.18
N ILE A 5 5.75 36.69 -2.98
CA ILE A 5 5.48 35.41 -2.30
C ILE A 5 5.85 34.19 -3.16
N TRP A 6 5.78 34.34 -4.49
CA TRP A 6 6.17 33.31 -5.46
C TRP A 6 7.69 33.17 -5.66
N ARG A 7 8.48 34.09 -5.11
CA ARG A 7 9.93 34.16 -5.33
C ARG A 7 10.78 33.71 -4.14
N HIS A 8 10.14 33.36 -3.02
CA HIS A 8 10.82 32.89 -1.81
C HIS A 8 10.74 31.37 -1.60
N LEU A 9 10.04 30.65 -2.48
CA LEU A 9 10.02 29.19 -2.42
C LEU A 9 11.10 28.62 -3.36
N PRO A 10 12.15 27.98 -2.82
CA PRO A 10 13.12 27.27 -3.65
C PRO A 10 12.41 26.06 -4.29
N GLY A 11 12.20 26.14 -5.60
CA GLY A 11 11.55 25.12 -6.43
C GLY A 11 10.07 25.40 -6.69
N ASN A 12 9.69 25.36 -7.97
CA ASN A 12 8.31 25.49 -8.49
C ASN A 12 7.35 24.62 -7.64
N ALA A 13 6.18 25.13 -7.25
CA ALA A 13 5.19 24.36 -6.48
C ALA A 13 4.95 22.94 -7.07
N TRP A 14 4.99 22.86 -8.40
CA TRP A 14 4.98 21.62 -9.18
C TRP A 14 6.08 20.61 -8.81
N VAL A 15 7.32 21.04 -8.59
CA VAL A 15 8.43 20.16 -8.22
C VAL A 15 8.24 19.62 -6.81
N LYS A 16 7.79 20.46 -5.87
CA LYS A 16 7.43 20.00 -4.51
C LYS A 16 6.28 19.00 -4.53
N SER A 17 5.23 19.28 -5.30
CA SER A 17 4.11 18.35 -5.48
C SER A 17 4.56 17.04 -6.12
N LEU A 18 5.46 17.08 -7.11
CA LEU A 18 5.99 15.89 -7.77
C LEU A 18 6.86 15.07 -6.81
N ILE A 19 7.74 15.71 -6.04
CA ILE A 19 8.55 15.03 -5.02
C ILE A 19 7.65 14.40 -3.95
N ALA A 20 6.64 15.12 -3.45
CA ALA A 20 5.69 14.58 -2.47
C ALA A 20 4.91 13.39 -3.04
N LEU A 21 4.45 13.48 -4.29
CA LEU A 21 3.76 12.38 -4.98
C LEU A 21 4.66 11.14 -5.08
N VAL A 22 5.92 11.33 -5.48
CA VAL A 22 6.91 10.24 -5.57
C VAL A 22 7.17 9.64 -4.20
N LEU A 23 7.26 10.47 -3.15
CA LEU A 23 7.48 10.01 -1.78
C LEU A 23 6.31 9.16 -1.27
N VAL A 24 5.07 9.58 -1.55
CA VAL A 24 3.86 8.79 -1.26
C VAL A 24 3.87 7.47 -2.03
N LEU A 25 4.17 7.49 -3.32
CA LEU A 25 4.27 6.27 -4.14
C LEU A 25 5.35 5.32 -3.62
N ALA A 26 6.50 5.85 -3.19
CA ALA A 26 7.57 5.06 -2.59
C ALA A 26 7.13 4.40 -1.27
N VAL A 27 6.38 5.12 -0.43
CA VAL A 27 5.82 4.57 0.81
C VAL A 27 4.80 3.47 0.50
N VAL A 28 3.87 3.71 -0.43
CA VAL A 28 2.90 2.69 -0.86
C VAL A 28 3.62 1.45 -1.40
N TYR A 29 4.61 1.64 -2.26
CA TYR A 29 5.43 0.54 -2.79
C TYR A 29 6.12 -0.25 -1.67
N ALA A 30 6.74 0.43 -0.70
CA ALA A 30 7.36 -0.22 0.44
C ALA A 30 6.35 -0.97 1.31
N LEU A 31 5.16 -0.42 1.54
CA LEU A 31 4.08 -1.13 2.23
C LEU A 31 3.67 -2.41 1.48
N PHE A 32 3.51 -2.36 0.16
CA PHE A 32 3.15 -3.53 -0.63
C PHE A 32 4.28 -4.57 -0.71
N GLN A 33 5.54 -4.16 -0.76
CA GLN A 33 6.67 -5.09 -0.86
C GLN A 33 7.14 -5.66 0.48
N TYR A 34 6.94 -4.93 1.59
CA TYR A 34 7.45 -5.35 2.91
C TYR A 34 6.34 -5.59 3.93
N VAL A 35 5.34 -4.70 4.01
CA VAL A 35 4.27 -4.81 5.02
C VAL A 35 3.28 -5.90 4.64
N PHE A 36 2.92 -6.03 3.36
CA PHE A 36 2.03 -7.11 2.93
C PHE A 36 2.62 -8.49 3.19
N PRO A 37 3.87 -8.82 2.79
CA PRO A 37 4.46 -10.12 3.12
C PRO A 37 4.54 -10.42 4.62
N TRP A 38 4.68 -9.37 5.44
CA TRP A 38 4.62 -9.51 6.89
C TRP A 38 3.18 -9.62 7.44
N ALA A 39 2.19 -9.05 6.75
CA ALA A 39 0.78 -9.06 7.13
C ALA A 39 0.02 -10.29 6.59
N GLU A 40 0.48 -10.93 5.51
CA GLU A 40 -0.08 -12.16 4.93
C GLU A 40 -0.36 -13.27 5.97
N PRO A 41 0.51 -13.52 6.98
CA PRO A 41 0.26 -14.52 8.02
C PRO A 41 -0.77 -14.08 9.07
N LEU A 42 -1.02 -12.77 9.21
CA LEU A 42 -1.94 -12.19 10.20
C LEU A 42 -3.35 -11.99 9.63
N LEU A 43 -3.51 -12.05 8.31
CA LEU A 43 -4.79 -11.93 7.64
C LEU A 43 -5.56 -13.27 7.75
N PRO A 44 -6.71 -13.32 8.46
CA PRO A 44 -7.51 -14.55 8.66
C PRO A 44 -8.22 -15.04 7.38
N PHE A 45 -7.88 -14.48 6.22
CA PHE A 45 -8.47 -14.80 4.92
C PHE A 45 -7.60 -15.79 4.10
N ASN A 46 -6.37 -16.09 4.54
CA ASN A 46 -5.53 -17.13 3.95
C ASN A 46 -5.93 -18.55 4.42
N ASP A 47 -6.78 -18.64 5.43
CA ASP A 47 -7.56 -19.85 5.73
C ASP A 47 -8.72 -19.93 4.72
N VAL A 48 -8.36 -20.13 3.45
CA VAL A 48 -9.33 -20.64 2.49
C VAL A 48 -9.81 -21.97 3.04
N THR A 49 -11.11 -22.06 3.27
CA THR A 49 -11.85 -23.25 3.72
C THR A 49 -11.79 -24.35 2.65
N VAL A 50 -10.59 -24.85 2.35
CA VAL A 50 -10.35 -25.94 1.41
C VAL A 50 -10.77 -27.23 2.11
N ASP A 51 -12.04 -27.55 1.89
CA ASP A 51 -12.60 -28.89 1.75
C ASP A 51 -12.24 -29.93 2.84
N ASN A 52 -12.85 -29.80 4.02
CA ASN A 52 -12.99 -30.93 4.96
C ASN A 52 -14.45 -31.37 5.15
N ASN A 53 -15.37 -30.96 4.27
CA ASN A 53 -16.79 -31.37 4.32
C ASN A 53 -17.15 -32.45 3.28
N GLY A 54 -16.24 -32.82 2.36
CA GLY A 54 -16.46 -33.94 1.42
C GLY A 54 -16.10 -35.33 1.97
N MET A 55 -15.29 -35.41 3.04
CA MET A 55 -14.78 -36.69 3.58
C MET A 55 -15.64 -37.27 4.72
N GLN A 56 -16.63 -36.53 5.25
CA GLN A 56 -17.61 -37.07 6.22
C GLN A 56 -18.75 -37.87 5.57
N ALA A 57 -18.91 -37.79 4.25
CA ALA A 57 -20.00 -38.48 3.55
C ALA A 57 -19.67 -39.93 3.12
N VAL A 58 -18.45 -40.41 3.36
CA VAL A 58 -18.01 -41.77 3.01
C VAL A 58 -17.48 -42.49 4.25
N THR A 59 -18.36 -42.71 5.21
CA THR A 59 -18.25 -43.80 6.18
C THR A 59 -19.36 -44.81 5.87
N PRO A 60 -19.04 -46.04 5.38
CA PRO A 60 -20.02 -47.12 5.34
C PRO A 60 -20.41 -47.58 6.75
#